data_AF-A0A9P5RN93-F1
#
_entry.id   AF-A0A9P5RN93-F1
#
_cell.length_a   1.000
_cell.length_b   1.000
_cell.length_c   1.000
_cell.angle_alpha   90.00
_cell.angle_beta   90.00
_cell.angle_gamma   90.00
#
_symmetry.space_group_name_H-M   'P 1'
#
loop_
_entity.id
_entity.type
_entity.pdbx_description
1 polymer ?
#
loop_
_entity_poly.entity_id
_entity_poly.type
_entity_poly.pdbx_seq_one_letter_code
_entity_poly.pdbx_strand_id
1 'polypeptide(L)'
;RVRPAAGPKGINFAVGLATAVGFMGGFLYSYQKSSLRFWGWEENAREQAMNREEMDARAAAGLPLYGEPTMDETAQAASARNSKFAALKFAAIPWFNTTNHKYHLSESVNNDK
;
A
#
# COMPACT_ATOMS: atom_id res chain seq x y z
N ARG A 1 -15.92 -3.01 36.19
CA ARG A 1 -15.13 -3.56 37.33
C ARG A 1 -13.91 -4.28 36.77
N VAL A 2 -12.81 -3.56 36.55
CA VAL A 2 -11.53 -4.16 36.11
C VAL A 2 -11.01 -4.99 37.28
N ARG A 3 -10.76 -6.29 37.06
CA ARG A 3 -10.09 -7.13 38.07
C ARG A 3 -8.62 -6.74 38.07
N PRO A 4 -8.00 -6.38 39.21
CA PRO A 4 -6.57 -6.08 39.27
C PRO A 4 -5.78 -7.38 39.21
N ALA A 5 -5.64 -7.96 38.02
CA ALA A 5 -4.80 -9.14 37.80
C ALA A 5 -3.32 -8.78 37.60
N ALA A 6 -3.01 -7.50 37.38
CA ALA A 6 -1.67 -7.00 37.07
C ALA A 6 -1.20 -6.00 38.13
N GLY A 7 -0.05 -6.26 38.75
CA GLY A 7 0.65 -5.26 39.56
C GLY A 7 1.16 -4.07 38.71
N PRO A 8 1.80 -3.05 39.31
CA PRO A 8 2.20 -1.80 38.63
C PRO A 8 3.01 -2.01 37.34
N LYS A 9 3.87 -3.03 37.32
CA LYS A 9 4.69 -3.40 36.14
C LYS A 9 3.87 -3.97 34.98
N GLY A 10 2.75 -4.63 35.27
CA GLY A 10 1.86 -5.19 34.24
C GLY A 10 1.02 -4.13 33.53
N ILE A 11 0.76 -2.98 34.17
CA ILE A 11 0.09 -1.82 33.53
C ILE A 11 0.99 -1.22 32.43
N ASN A 12 2.29 -1.02 32.69
CA ASN A 12 3.20 -0.47 31.68
C ASN A 12 3.32 -1.39 30.46
N PHE A 13 3.42 -2.69 30.67
CA PHE A 13 3.42 -3.67 29.58
C PHE A 13 2.10 -3.65 28.80
N ALA A 14 0.96 -3.62 29.49
CA ALA A 14 -0.36 -3.55 28.86
C ALA A 14 -0.53 -2.27 28.02
N VAL A 15 -0.09 -1.12 28.52
CA VAL A 15 -0.10 0.15 27.76
C VAL A 15 0.83 0.07 26.55
N GLY A 16 2.04 -0.46 26.70
CA GLY A 16 2.97 -0.64 25.59
C GLY A 16 2.40 -1.54 24.48
N LEU A 17 1.80 -2.67 24.87
CA LEU A 17 1.13 -3.58 23.94
C LEU A 17 -0.08 -2.92 23.26
N ALA A 18 -0.93 -2.22 24.03
CA ALA A 18 -2.09 -1.53 23.48
C ALA A 18 -1.68 -0.45 22.46
N THR A 19 -0.62 0.31 22.76
CA THR A 19 -0.06 1.30 21.83
C THR A 19 0.49 0.64 20.57
N ALA A 20 1.25 -0.45 20.70
CA ALA A 20 1.80 -1.16 19.54
C ALA A 20 0.69 -1.72 18.64
N VAL A 21 -0.33 -2.37 19.23
CA VAL A 21 -1.47 -2.91 18.49
C VAL A 21 -2.30 -1.80 17.85
N GLY A 22 -2.55 -0.71 18.57
CA GLY A 22 -3.27 0.47 18.05
C GLY A 22 -2.53 1.11 16.88
N PHE A 23 -1.21 1.23 16.97
CA PHE A 23 -0.38 1.75 15.88
C PHE A 23 -0.43 0.83 14.65
N MET A 24 -0.23 -0.47 14.82
CA MET A 24 -0.28 -1.43 13.71
C MET A 24 -1.67 -1.43 13.05
N GLY A 25 -2.75 -1.45 13.83
CA GLY A 25 -4.12 -1.39 13.32
C GLY A 25 -4.40 -0.08 12.56
N GLY A 26 -3.97 1.05 13.13
CA GLY A 26 -4.10 2.36 12.48
C GLY A 26 -3.34 2.45 11.17
N PHE A 27 -2.11 1.91 11.11
CA PHE A 27 -1.32 1.85 9.89
C PHE A 27 -2.03 1.01 8.81
N LEU A 28 -2.45 -0.22 9.13
CA LEU A 28 -3.14 -1.08 8.17
C LEU A 28 -4.45 -0.46 7.66
N TYR A 29 -5.22 0.16 8.55
CA TYR A 29 -6.44 0.87 8.17
C TYR A 29 -6.16 2.06 7.24
N SER A 30 -5.14 2.86 7.56
CA SER A 30 -4.72 3.99 6.71
C SER A 30 -4.24 3.54 5.34
N TYR A 31 -3.48 2.44 5.26
CA TYR A 31 -3.07 1.84 3.99
C TYR A 31 -4.28 1.37 3.18
N GLN A 32 -5.22 0.65 3.80
CA GLN A 32 -6.43 0.18 3.13
C GLN A 32 -7.25 1.35 2.56
N LYS A 33 -7.53 2.38 3.37
CA LYS A 33 -8.22 3.61 2.93
C LYS A 33 -7.49 4.32 1.80
N SER A 34 -6.16 4.31 1.80
CA SER A 34 -5.37 4.86 0.70
C SER A 34 -5.50 4.03 -0.58
N SER A 35 -5.39 2.70 -0.49
CA SER A 35 -5.57 1.81 -1.63
C SER A 35 -6.96 1.93 -2.26
N LEU A 36 -8.02 2.11 -1.46
CA LEU A 36 -9.38 2.33 -1.95
C LEU A 36 -9.50 3.59 -2.84
N ARG A 37 -8.82 4.67 -2.47
CA ARG A 37 -8.72 5.90 -3.28
C ARG A 37 -7.96 5.65 -4.58
N PHE A 38 -6.84 4.90 -4.54
CA PHE A 38 -6.11 4.52 -5.75
C PHE A 38 -6.91 3.62 -6.69
N TRP A 39 -7.85 2.81 -6.16
CA TRP A 39 -8.77 2.02 -6.98
C TRP A 39 -10.00 2.79 -7.46
N GLY A 40 -10.17 4.05 -7.02
CA GLY A 40 -11.35 4.86 -7.35
C GLY A 40 -12.64 4.40 -6.66
N TRP A 41 -12.54 3.63 -5.57
CA TRP A 41 -13.70 3.22 -4.77
C TRP A 41 -14.13 4.31 -3.78
N GLU A 42 -13.25 5.28 -3.52
CA GLU A 42 -13.50 6.49 -2.75
C GLU A 42 -13.07 7.73 -3.54
N GLU A 43 -13.44 8.92 -3.06
CA GLU A 43 -13.01 10.19 -3.66
C GLU A 43 -11.49 10.30 -3.72
N ASN A 44 -10.96 10.65 -4.90
CA ASN A 44 -9.54 10.60 -5.20
C ASN A 44 -9.07 11.71 -6.17
N ALA A 45 -9.79 12.82 -6.29
CA ALA A 45 -9.48 13.85 -7.28
C ALA A 45 -8.10 14.48 -7.05
N ARG A 46 -7.72 14.66 -5.78
CA ARG A 46 -6.40 15.15 -5.36
C ARG A 46 -5.29 14.18 -5.78
N GLU A 47 -5.47 12.89 -5.49
CA GLU A 47 -4.48 11.84 -5.79
C GLU A 47 -4.31 11.67 -7.29
N GLN A 48 -5.39 11.78 -8.07
CA GLN A 48 -5.30 11.79 -9.53
C GLN A 48 -4.50 12.98 -10.06
N ALA A 49 -4.70 14.19 -9.51
CA ALA A 49 -3.94 15.37 -9.92
C ALA A 49 -2.45 15.21 -9.62
N MET A 50 -2.10 14.79 -8.39
CA MET A 50 -0.72 14.50 -8.01
C MET A 50 -0.10 13.40 -8.88
N ASN A 51 -0.85 12.34 -9.16
CA ASN A 51 -0.37 11.27 -10.05
C ASN A 51 -0.10 11.82 -11.45
N ARG A 52 -1.00 12.61 -12.05
CA ARG A 52 -0.74 13.21 -13.37
C ARG A 52 0.55 14.03 -13.39
N GLU A 53 0.74 14.90 -12.40
CA GLU A 53 1.95 15.72 -12.29
C GLU A 53 3.24 14.86 -12.17
N GLU A 54 3.21 13.79 -11.35
CA GLU A 54 4.36 12.89 -11.21
C GLU A 54 4.64 12.10 -12.51
N MET A 55 3.59 11.59 -13.16
CA MET A 55 3.72 10.82 -14.39
C MET A 55 4.21 11.67 -15.56
N ASP A 56 3.71 12.91 -15.68
CA ASP A 56 4.15 13.87 -16.71
C ASP A 56 5.62 14.26 -16.49
N ALA A 57 6.04 14.49 -15.24
CA ALA A 57 7.44 14.77 -14.91
C ALA A 57 8.36 13.59 -15.26
N ARG A 58 7.94 12.35 -15.00
CA ARG A 58 8.69 11.13 -15.37
C ARG A 58 8.77 10.95 -16.89
N ALA A 59 7.65 11.16 -17.59
CA ALA A 59 7.60 11.09 -19.05
C ALA A 59 8.51 12.16 -19.69
N ALA A 60 8.51 13.39 -19.17
CA ALA A 60 9.40 14.46 -19.61
C ALA A 60 10.88 14.13 -19.38
N ALA A 61 11.19 13.36 -18.33
CA ALA A 61 12.54 12.87 -18.04
C ALA A 61 12.91 11.60 -18.82
N GLY A 62 12.00 11.02 -19.62
CA GLY A 62 12.22 9.76 -20.34
C GLY A 62 12.35 8.54 -19.41
N LEU A 63 11.85 8.62 -18.17
CA LEU A 63 11.90 7.53 -17.21
C LEU A 63 10.65 6.64 -17.31
N PRO A 64 10.74 5.34 -16.94
CA PRO A 64 9.56 4.51 -16.88
C PRO A 64 8.55 5.05 -15.87
N LEU A 65 7.30 5.06 -16.33
CA LEU A 65 6.12 5.49 -15.60
C LEU A 65 6.07 4.92 -14.17
N TYR A 66 6.28 3.62 -14.00
CA TYR A 66 6.22 2.93 -12.69
C TYR A 66 7.59 2.43 -12.19
N GLY A 67 8.67 3.08 -12.62
CA GLY A 67 10.05 2.74 -12.25
C GLY A 67 10.59 1.52 -12.97
N GLU A 68 11.89 1.28 -12.81
CA GLU A 68 12.59 0.15 -13.44
C GLU A 68 12.27 -1.17 -12.73
N PRO A 69 11.88 -2.23 -13.46
CA PRO A 69 11.68 -3.54 -12.88
C PRO A 69 13.03 -4.20 -12.56
N THR A 70 13.14 -4.78 -11.35
CA THR A 70 14.34 -5.49 -10.90
C THR A 70 14.26 -7.00 -11.07
N MET A 71 13.17 -7.51 -11.65
CA MET A 71 12.88 -8.95 -11.78
C MET A 71 12.37 -9.31 -13.18
N ASP A 72 12.44 -10.60 -13.50
CA ASP A 72 11.95 -11.14 -14.76
C ASP A 72 10.43 -11.00 -14.91
N GLU A 73 9.93 -11.09 -16.14
CA GLU A 73 8.52 -10.87 -16.43
C GLU A 73 7.59 -11.84 -15.67
N THR A 74 8.03 -13.09 -15.45
CA THR A 74 7.24 -14.08 -14.72
C THR A 74 7.11 -13.70 -13.24
N ALA A 75 8.20 -13.29 -12.59
CA ALA A 75 8.15 -12.79 -11.22
C ALA A 75 7.34 -11.50 -11.10
N GLN A 76 7.43 -10.59 -12.08
CA GLN A 76 6.59 -9.39 -12.10
C GLN A 76 5.10 -9.75 -12.15
N ALA A 77 4.72 -10.72 -12.98
CA ALA A 77 3.33 -11.16 -13.11
C ALA A 77 2.84 -11.85 -11.83
N ALA A 78 3.69 -12.69 -11.22
CA ALA A 78 3.38 -13.34 -9.95
C ALA A 78 3.20 -12.30 -8.83
N SER A 79 4.12 -11.34 -8.74
CA SER A 79 4.06 -10.26 -7.74
C SER A 79 2.81 -9.39 -7.91
N ALA A 80 2.50 -9.00 -9.15
CA ALA A 80 1.30 -8.24 -9.45
C ALA A 80 0.03 -8.99 -9.03
N ARG A 81 -0.08 -10.29 -9.33
CA ARG A 81 -1.26 -11.10 -8.97
C ARG A 81 -1.39 -11.30 -7.46
N ASN A 82 -0.29 -11.49 -6.75
CA ASN A 82 -0.30 -11.72 -5.30
C ASN A 82 -0.58 -10.43 -4.52
N SER A 83 -0.08 -9.29 -4.99
CA SER A 83 -0.27 -7.99 -4.34
C SER A 83 -1.56 -7.26 -4.75
N LYS A 84 -2.16 -7.63 -5.89
CA LYS A 84 -3.44 -7.05 -6.35
C LYS A 84 -4.54 -7.32 -5.33
N PHE A 85 -5.18 -6.23 -4.87
CA PHE A 85 -6.22 -6.23 -3.83
C PHE A 85 -5.79 -6.78 -2.45
N ALA A 86 -4.48 -6.88 -2.17
CA ALA A 86 -3.99 -7.40 -0.90
C ALA A 86 -4.51 -6.62 0.33
N ALA A 87 -4.78 -5.31 0.18
CA ALA A 87 -5.33 -4.48 1.25
C ALA A 87 -6.71 -4.93 1.77
N LEU A 88 -7.48 -5.71 0.98
CA LEU A 88 -8.76 -6.28 1.43
C LEU A 88 -8.57 -7.50 2.33
N LYS A 89 -7.36 -8.05 2.40
CA LYS A 89 -7.05 -9.30 3.10
C LYS A 89 -6.22 -9.08 4.37
N PHE A 90 -6.08 -7.83 4.84
CA PHE A 90 -5.31 -7.49 6.05
C PHE A 90 -5.81 -8.14 7.33
N ALA A 91 -7.07 -8.55 7.38
CA ALA A 91 -7.59 -9.35 8.49
C ALA A 91 -6.96 -10.75 8.58
N ALA A 92 -6.45 -11.29 7.46
CA ALA A 92 -5.79 -12.58 7.39
C ALA A 92 -4.26 -12.43 7.33
N ILE A 93 -3.75 -11.68 6.37
CA ILE A 93 -2.31 -11.52 6.11
C ILE A 93 -2.03 -10.07 5.68
N PRO A 94 -1.13 -9.33 6.36
CA PRO A 94 -0.68 -8.02 5.91
C PRO A 94 0.29 -8.19 4.74
N TRP A 95 -0.21 -8.00 3.52
CA TRP A 95 0.59 -8.14 2.30
C TRP A 95 0.64 -6.84 1.50
N PHE A 96 1.83 -6.44 1.07
CA PHE A 96 2.07 -5.15 0.42
C PHE A 96 2.72 -5.33 -0.95
N ASN A 97 2.54 -4.34 -1.82
CA ASN A 97 3.32 -4.26 -3.06
C ASN A 97 4.65 -3.55 -2.77
N THR A 98 5.76 -4.27 -2.95
CA THR A 98 7.13 -3.77 -2.76
C THR A 98 7.94 -3.82 -4.05
N THR A 99 7.30 -4.12 -5.19
CA THR A 99 7.96 -4.44 -6.44
C THR A 99 7.47 -3.53 -7.56
N ASN A 100 8.39 -2.99 -8.34
CA ASN A 100 8.03 -2.27 -9.56
C ASN A 100 7.69 -3.29 -10.65
N HIS A 101 6.46 -3.24 -11.16
CA HIS A 101 6.00 -4.13 -12.21
C HIS A 101 5.15 -3.35 -13.22
N LYS A 102 5.11 -3.79 -14.49
CA LYS A 102 4.34 -3.10 -15.54
C LYS A 102 2.80 -3.20 -15.44
N TYR A 103 2.27 -4.02 -14.54
CA TYR A 103 0.84 -4.40 -14.50
C TYR A 103 -0.07 -3.45 -13.68
N HIS A 104 0.07 -2.14 -13.85
CA HIS A 104 -0.85 -1.15 -13.27
C HIS A 104 -2.06 -0.91 -14.19
N LEU A 105 -3.21 -0.52 -13.64
CA LEU A 105 -4.46 -0.31 -14.38
C LEU A 105 -4.54 1.05 -15.12
N SER A 106 -3.42 1.75 -15.29
CA SER A 106 -3.40 2.97 -16.10
C SER A 106 -3.43 2.61 -17.58
N GLU A 107 -4.15 3.39 -18.39
CA GLU A 107 -4.04 3.32 -19.85
C GLU A 107 -2.57 3.29 -20.24
N SER A 108 -2.20 2.24 -20.94
CA SER A 108 -0.90 2.10 -21.59
C SER A 108 -0.76 3.25 -22.58
N VAL A 109 -0.17 4.36 -22.15
CA VAL A 109 0.47 5.28 -23.10
C VAL A 109 1.66 4.51 -23.65
N ASN A 110 1.41 3.90 -24.81
CA ASN A 110 2.32 3.25 -25.74
C ASN A 110 3.80 3.38 -25.36
N ASN A 111 4.35 2.30 -24.83
CA ASN A 111 5.80 2.10 -24.72
C ASN A 111 6.36 1.41 -25.99
N ASP A 112 5.75 1.71 -27.14
CA ASP A 112 6.12 1.21 -28.49
C ASP A 112 6.82 2.31 -29.31
N LYS A 113 7.82 2.98 -28.71
CA LYS A 113 8.81 3.76 -29.46
C LYS A 113 10.20 3.55 -28.88
#